data_AF-A0A8H4CJL4-F1
#
_entry.id   AF-A0A8H4CJL4-F1
#
_cell.length_a   1.000
_cell.length_b   1.000
_cell.length_c   1.000
_cell.angle_alpha   90.00
_cell.angle_beta   90.00
_cell.angle_gamma   90.00
#
_symmetry.space_group_name_H-M   'P 1'
#
loop_
_entity.id
_entity.type
_entity.pdbx_description
1 polymer ?
#
loop_
_entity_poly.entity_id
_entity_poly.type
_entity_poly.pdbx_seq_one_letter_code
_entity_poly.pdbx_strand_id
1 'polypeptide(L)'
;MSSLAKFVTATAALCLAAAPLTAAAPNVTAELIPGDCSVYPDYDASTGQAGPWSMQATDTGEYITGHGLTAIYSRGSTGIRWGFMAVLDKAGVAQNPLRCVNGEGIQGYVPTGVSGYTWQNLVAADIPYDALLMYEVNGTEIQPYSHYINGTKQSGIFLGSEGYTTWGFKKDTDTEQGTYWEARLLGADSEDPSTGKPLFDGEITGFLKVYGS
;
A
#
# COMPACT_ATOMS: atom_id res chain seq x y z
N MET A 1 -31.01 -48.70 53.60
CA MET A 1 -30.66 -48.68 52.15
C MET A 1 -30.38 -47.23 51.76
N SER A 2 -29.34 -47.05 50.95
CA SER A 2 -28.50 -45.86 50.79
C SER A 2 -29.20 -44.55 50.38
N SER A 3 -28.74 -43.44 50.96
CA SER A 3 -28.98 -42.06 50.51
C SER A 3 -27.83 -41.66 49.57
N LEU A 4 -28.13 -41.31 48.32
CA LEU A 4 -27.17 -40.69 47.41
C LEU A 4 -27.47 -39.18 47.30
N ALA A 5 -26.58 -38.38 47.87
CA ALA A 5 -26.53 -36.94 47.68
C ALA A 5 -26.04 -36.62 46.25
N LYS A 6 -26.76 -35.73 45.57
CA LYS A 6 -26.39 -35.18 44.25
C LYS A 6 -25.34 -34.09 44.45
N PHE A 7 -24.15 -34.26 43.88
CA PHE A 7 -23.21 -33.17 43.67
C PHE A 7 -23.44 -32.58 42.27
N VAL A 8 -23.84 -31.33 42.21
CA VAL A 8 -23.90 -30.53 40.97
C VAL A 8 -22.63 -29.68 40.96
N THR A 9 -21.68 -30.05 40.10
CA THR A 9 -20.48 -29.25 39.86
C THR A 9 -20.80 -28.24 38.75
N ALA A 10 -20.86 -26.96 39.09
CA ALA A 10 -21.02 -25.87 38.14
C ALA A 10 -19.64 -25.52 37.53
N THR A 11 -19.43 -25.87 36.26
CA THR A 11 -18.23 -25.50 35.51
C THR A 11 -18.44 -24.11 34.92
N ALA A 12 -17.79 -23.08 35.48
CA ALA A 12 -17.76 -21.75 34.87
C ALA A 12 -16.82 -21.76 33.66
N ALA A 13 -17.37 -21.64 32.46
CA ALA A 13 -16.60 -21.46 31.23
C ALA A 13 -16.13 -20.01 31.14
N LEU A 14 -14.83 -19.81 31.33
CA LEU A 14 -14.16 -18.52 31.14
C LEU A 14 -13.96 -18.31 29.63
N CYS A 15 -14.89 -17.61 28.97
CA CYS A 15 -14.68 -17.13 27.60
C CYS A 15 -13.60 -16.05 27.63
N LEU A 16 -12.34 -16.40 27.36
CA LEU A 16 -11.33 -15.42 26.97
C LEU A 16 -11.78 -14.82 25.64
N ALA A 17 -12.32 -13.60 25.68
CA ALA A 17 -12.47 -12.78 24.49
C ALA A 17 -11.06 -12.49 23.96
N ALA A 18 -10.67 -13.18 22.88
CA ALA A 18 -9.51 -12.80 22.10
C ALA A 18 -9.82 -11.44 21.47
N ALA A 19 -9.24 -10.37 22.00
CA ALA A 19 -9.26 -9.10 21.31
C ALA A 19 -8.55 -9.29 19.96
N PRO A 20 -9.14 -8.82 18.83
CA PRO A 20 -8.41 -8.80 17.58
C PRO A 20 -7.20 -7.90 17.77
N LEU A 21 -6.00 -8.48 17.72
CA LEU A 21 -4.78 -7.71 17.51
C LEU A 21 -4.91 -7.13 16.10
N THR A 22 -5.29 -5.87 16.00
CA THR A 22 -5.07 -5.10 14.78
C THR A 22 -3.59 -5.20 14.46
N ALA A 23 -3.25 -5.94 13.41
CA ALA A 23 -1.89 -6.15 12.98
C ALA A 23 -1.36 -4.83 12.42
N ALA A 24 -0.63 -4.09 13.27
CA ALA A 24 0.15 -2.96 12.81
C ALA A 24 1.38 -3.49 12.03
N ALA A 25 1.76 -2.77 10.98
CA ALA A 25 3.01 -3.03 10.28
C ALA A 25 4.17 -3.02 11.29
N PRO A 26 5.20 -3.87 11.13
CA PRO A 26 6.31 -3.90 12.06
C PRO A 26 7.01 -2.54 12.11
N ASN A 27 7.58 -2.20 13.27
CA ASN A 27 8.39 -0.99 13.37
C ASN A 27 9.66 -1.16 12.52
N VAL A 28 9.75 -0.39 11.44
CA VAL A 28 10.88 -0.41 10.50
C VAL A 28 11.68 0.88 10.62
N THR A 29 13.00 0.75 10.55
CA THR A 29 13.85 1.89 10.18
C THR A 29 13.94 1.92 8.66
N ALA A 30 13.50 3.01 8.05
CA ALA A 30 13.61 3.23 6.62
C ALA A 30 14.86 4.08 6.32
N GLU A 31 15.68 3.62 5.39
CA GLU A 31 16.82 4.37 4.86
C GLU A 31 16.62 4.59 3.37
N LEU A 32 16.66 5.84 2.93
CA LEU A 32 16.61 6.18 1.50
C LEU A 32 17.76 5.45 0.79
N ILE A 33 17.47 4.80 -0.34
CA ILE A 33 18.51 4.25 -1.20
C ILE A 33 18.94 5.39 -2.13
N PRO A 34 20.13 6.00 -1.93
CA PRO A 34 20.56 7.10 -2.77
C PRO A 34 20.88 6.59 -4.17
N GLY A 35 20.53 7.37 -5.19
CA GLY A 35 20.82 7.02 -6.57
C GLY A 35 19.68 7.42 -7.50
N ASP A 36 19.79 6.94 -8.73
CA ASP A 36 18.79 7.06 -9.77
C ASP A 36 18.03 5.73 -9.93
N CYS A 37 17.45 5.48 -11.09
CA CYS A 37 16.72 4.23 -11.34
C CYS A 37 17.59 2.97 -11.36
N SER A 38 18.92 3.08 -11.31
CA SER A 38 19.85 1.94 -11.25
C SER A 38 19.70 1.07 -10.01
N VAL A 39 19.01 1.55 -8.98
CA VAL A 39 18.71 0.78 -7.77
C VAL A 39 17.62 -0.28 -8.00
N TYR A 40 16.79 -0.11 -9.02
CA TYR A 40 15.67 -1.00 -9.31
C TYR A 40 16.09 -2.17 -10.21
N PRO A 41 15.35 -3.30 -10.18
CA PRO A 41 15.56 -4.42 -11.10
C PRO A 41 15.43 -4.01 -12.57
N ASP A 42 16.09 -4.76 -13.44
CA ASP A 42 16.04 -4.59 -14.90
C ASP A 42 16.43 -3.19 -15.38
N TYR A 43 17.40 -2.56 -14.70
CA TYR A 43 17.93 -1.28 -15.13
C TYR A 43 18.75 -1.40 -16.43
N ASP A 44 18.36 -0.63 -17.43
CA ASP A 44 19.09 -0.41 -18.67
C ASP A 44 19.77 0.97 -18.66
N ALA A 45 21.11 0.96 -18.55
CA ALA A 45 21.93 2.17 -18.55
C ALA A 45 21.90 2.95 -19.87
N SER A 46 21.51 2.33 -20.99
CA SER A 46 21.41 3.00 -22.29
C SER A 46 20.17 3.89 -22.40
N THR A 47 19.10 3.54 -21.70
CA THR A 47 17.85 4.31 -21.66
C THR A 47 17.65 5.06 -20.34
N GLY A 48 18.40 4.72 -19.29
CA GLY A 48 18.20 5.23 -17.94
C GLY A 48 16.86 4.78 -17.34
N GLN A 49 16.40 3.58 -17.69
CA GLN A 49 15.09 3.06 -17.25
C GLN A 49 15.27 1.74 -16.52
N ALA A 50 14.43 1.48 -15.51
CA ALA A 50 14.36 0.19 -14.83
C ALA A 50 12.93 -0.37 -14.86
N GLY A 51 12.80 -1.67 -15.07
CA GLY A 51 11.53 -2.38 -15.22
C GLY A 51 11.21 -2.80 -16.66
N PRO A 52 9.98 -3.27 -16.94
CA PRO A 52 8.80 -3.15 -16.08
C PRO A 52 8.77 -4.17 -14.93
N TRP A 53 8.36 -3.70 -13.75
CA TRP A 53 8.09 -4.51 -12.56
C TRP A 53 6.68 -4.20 -12.03
N SER A 54 6.30 -4.79 -10.90
CA SER A 54 5.04 -4.51 -10.19
C SER A 54 5.29 -4.12 -8.74
N MET A 55 4.27 -3.57 -8.07
CA MET A 55 4.31 -3.26 -6.65
C MET A 55 3.30 -4.11 -5.91
N GLN A 56 3.68 -4.63 -4.76
CA GLN A 56 2.79 -5.40 -3.89
C GLN A 56 2.71 -4.80 -2.50
N ALA A 57 1.52 -4.90 -1.91
CA ALA A 57 1.35 -4.68 -0.48
C ALA A 57 2.02 -5.82 0.29
N THR A 58 2.78 -5.51 1.32
CA THR A 58 3.45 -6.49 2.19
C THR A 58 3.25 -6.12 3.65
N ASP A 59 3.32 -7.12 4.51
CA ASP A 59 3.26 -6.97 5.97
C ASP A 59 2.00 -6.24 6.45
N THR A 60 0.88 -6.45 5.75
CA THR A 60 -0.41 -5.81 6.10
C THR A 60 -1.14 -6.51 7.23
N GLY A 61 -0.70 -7.73 7.59
CA GLY A 61 -1.41 -8.61 8.53
C GLY A 61 -2.76 -9.12 8.02
N GLU A 62 -3.10 -8.82 6.77
CA GLU A 62 -4.36 -9.15 6.12
C GLU A 62 -4.14 -9.90 4.81
N TYR A 63 -5.22 -10.45 4.24
CA TYR A 63 -5.18 -11.25 3.02
C TYR A 63 -4.70 -10.49 1.77
N ILE A 64 -4.63 -9.16 1.81
CA ILE A 64 -4.09 -8.34 0.71
C ILE A 64 -2.55 -8.34 0.65
N THR A 65 -1.86 -8.96 1.61
CA THR A 65 -0.41 -9.16 1.52
C THR A 65 -0.07 -10.01 0.28
N GLY A 66 0.86 -9.52 -0.54
CA GLY A 66 1.25 -10.12 -1.82
C GLY A 66 0.35 -9.73 -3.00
N HIS A 67 -0.74 -9.01 -2.77
CA HIS A 67 -1.54 -8.47 -3.87
C HIS A 67 -0.87 -7.21 -4.42
N GLY A 68 -0.95 -7.06 -5.75
CA GLY A 68 -0.36 -5.92 -6.42
C GLY A 68 -1.32 -4.79 -6.70
N LEU A 69 -0.74 -3.66 -7.09
CA LEU A 69 -1.48 -2.44 -7.32
C LEU A 69 -2.12 -2.40 -8.71
N THR A 70 -3.35 -1.91 -8.76
CA THR A 70 -4.11 -1.56 -9.95
C THR A 70 -4.44 -0.07 -9.95
N ALA A 71 -4.54 0.53 -11.12
CA ALA A 71 -5.03 1.89 -11.27
C ALA A 71 -6.55 1.93 -11.17
N ILE A 72 -7.06 2.79 -10.29
CA ILE A 72 -8.46 3.23 -10.21
C ILE A 72 -8.48 4.72 -10.53
N TYR A 73 -9.52 5.20 -11.19
CA TYR A 73 -9.48 6.56 -11.76
C TYR A 73 -10.85 7.21 -11.87
N SER A 74 -10.82 8.55 -11.94
CA SER A 74 -11.98 9.38 -12.19
C SER A 74 -12.00 9.89 -13.62
N ARG A 75 -13.14 9.72 -14.30
CA ARG A 75 -13.36 10.29 -15.64
C ARG A 75 -13.93 11.70 -15.54
N GLY A 76 -13.32 12.63 -16.27
CA GLY A 76 -13.90 13.93 -16.61
C GLY A 76 -14.68 13.88 -17.93
N SER A 77 -15.07 15.05 -18.41
CA SER A 77 -15.84 15.19 -19.67
C SER A 77 -15.03 14.86 -20.94
N THR A 78 -13.70 14.96 -20.89
CA THR A 78 -12.81 14.79 -22.06
C THR A 78 -11.69 13.76 -21.86
N GLY A 79 -11.60 13.09 -20.70
CA GLY A 79 -10.49 12.19 -20.38
C GLY A 79 -10.47 11.77 -18.91
N ILE A 80 -9.37 11.14 -18.50
CA ILE A 80 -9.13 10.89 -17.07
C ILE A 80 -8.73 12.20 -16.40
N ARG A 81 -9.32 12.49 -15.24
CA ARG A 81 -9.04 13.71 -14.47
C ARG A 81 -7.90 13.48 -13.46
N TRP A 82 -7.90 12.32 -12.84
CA TRP A 82 -6.91 11.83 -11.88
C TRP A 82 -7.12 10.33 -11.70
N GLY A 83 -6.12 9.64 -11.14
CA GLY A 83 -6.28 8.29 -10.64
C GLY A 83 -5.32 7.98 -9.52
N PHE A 84 -5.55 6.85 -8.86
CA PHE A 84 -4.76 6.34 -7.75
C PHE A 84 -4.48 4.85 -7.91
N MET A 85 -3.48 4.38 -7.20
CA MET A 85 -3.09 2.98 -7.15
C MET A 85 -3.71 2.32 -5.93
N ALA A 86 -4.38 1.19 -6.13
CA ALA A 86 -5.08 0.45 -5.08
C ALA A 86 -4.85 -1.05 -5.19
N VAL A 87 -5.02 -1.75 -4.09
CA VAL A 87 -4.95 -3.21 -4.04
C VAL A 87 -6.37 -3.77 -4.15
N LEU A 88 -6.67 -4.59 -5.15
CA LEU A 88 -8.00 -5.22 -5.22
C LEU A 88 -8.13 -6.36 -4.22
N ASP A 89 -9.34 -6.51 -3.69
CA ASP A 89 -9.79 -7.66 -2.90
C ASP A 89 -10.08 -8.88 -3.80
N LYS A 90 -9.18 -9.15 -4.74
CA LYS A 90 -9.29 -10.23 -5.70
C LYS A 90 -7.90 -10.68 -6.14
N ALA A 91 -7.58 -11.94 -5.87
CA ALA A 91 -6.36 -12.56 -6.36
C ALA A 91 -6.39 -12.73 -7.90
N GLY A 92 -5.20 -12.74 -8.51
CA GLY A 92 -5.05 -13.01 -9.95
C GLY A 92 -5.51 -11.89 -10.87
N VAL A 93 -5.66 -10.67 -10.36
CA VAL A 93 -5.91 -9.47 -11.18
C VAL A 93 -4.59 -9.00 -11.79
N ALA A 94 -4.63 -8.58 -13.06
CA ALA A 94 -3.49 -8.00 -13.74
C ALA A 94 -3.03 -6.73 -13.00
N GLN A 95 -1.76 -6.68 -12.64
CA GLN A 95 -1.14 -5.55 -11.97
C GLN A 95 -0.73 -4.52 -13.04
N ASN A 96 -0.80 -3.24 -12.71
CA ASN A 96 -0.26 -2.22 -13.61
C ASN A 96 1.27 -2.37 -13.68
N PRO A 97 1.88 -2.40 -14.88
CA PRO A 97 3.33 -2.34 -15.01
C PRO A 97 3.86 -1.02 -14.45
N LEU A 98 5.00 -1.09 -13.78
CA LEU A 98 5.72 0.05 -13.25
C LEU A 98 7.14 0.09 -13.78
N ARG A 99 7.67 1.30 -13.90
CA ARG A 99 9.07 1.53 -14.24
C ARG A 99 9.61 2.71 -13.46
N CYS A 100 10.92 2.86 -13.45
CA CYS A 100 11.57 4.10 -13.05
C CYS A 100 12.29 4.69 -14.26
N VAL A 101 12.24 6.02 -14.42
CA VAL A 101 13.00 6.75 -15.46
C VAL A 101 13.88 7.81 -14.80
N ASN A 102 15.18 7.79 -15.11
CA ASN A 102 16.16 8.72 -14.55
C ASN A 102 15.73 10.18 -14.77
N GLY A 103 15.63 10.95 -13.68
CA GLY A 103 15.21 12.35 -13.71
C GLY A 103 13.70 12.59 -13.77
N GLU A 104 12.89 11.54 -13.89
CA GLU A 104 11.41 11.62 -13.86
C GLU A 104 10.79 10.88 -12.67
N GLY A 105 11.44 9.82 -12.18
CA GLY A 105 10.99 9.04 -11.01
C GLY A 105 10.21 7.78 -11.38
N ILE A 106 9.38 7.29 -10.45
CA ILE A 106 8.55 6.10 -10.65
C ILE A 106 7.32 6.43 -11.50
N GLN A 107 7.05 5.56 -12.47
CA GLN A 107 5.92 5.67 -13.38
C GLN A 107 5.07 4.40 -13.37
N GLY A 108 3.76 4.57 -13.48
CA GLY A 108 2.82 3.49 -13.75
C GLY A 108 2.32 3.55 -15.20
N TYR A 109 2.16 2.40 -15.85
CA TYR A 109 1.46 2.31 -17.13
C TYR A 109 -0.04 2.28 -16.86
N VAL A 110 -0.67 3.47 -16.88
CA VAL A 110 -2.03 3.71 -16.34
C VAL A 110 -2.97 4.30 -17.39
N PRO A 111 -4.30 4.17 -17.21
CA PRO A 111 -5.29 4.77 -18.09
C PRO A 111 -5.25 6.30 -18.05
N THR A 112 -5.19 6.94 -19.22
CA THR A 112 -5.26 8.42 -19.36
C THR A 112 -6.33 8.90 -20.35
N GLY A 113 -6.98 7.98 -21.07
CA GLY A 113 -8.09 8.29 -22.00
C GLY A 113 -9.19 7.23 -22.02
N VAL A 114 -10.06 7.28 -23.04
CA VAL A 114 -11.19 6.33 -23.20
C VAL A 114 -10.71 4.89 -23.38
N SER A 115 -9.56 4.68 -24.04
CA SER A 115 -8.95 3.36 -24.25
C SER A 115 -7.41 3.38 -24.25
N GLY A 116 -6.81 4.50 -23.85
CA GLY A 116 -5.36 4.71 -23.91
C GLY A 116 -4.68 4.49 -22.56
N TYR A 117 -3.50 3.86 -22.60
CA TYR A 117 -2.60 3.72 -21.47
C TYR A 117 -1.29 4.43 -21.78
N THR A 118 -0.77 5.16 -20.80
CA THR A 118 0.50 5.88 -20.90
C THR A 118 1.27 5.74 -19.61
N TRP A 119 2.59 5.87 -19.68
CA TRP A 119 3.42 6.02 -18.50
C TRP A 119 3.16 7.38 -17.86
N GLN A 120 2.74 7.39 -16.60
CA GLN A 120 2.51 8.59 -15.80
C GLN A 120 3.30 8.51 -14.51
N ASN A 121 3.88 9.63 -14.09
CA ASN A 121 4.55 9.72 -12.80
C ASN A 121 3.57 9.43 -11.67
N LEU A 122 4.01 8.60 -10.73
CA LEU A 122 3.29 8.34 -9.50
C LEU A 122 3.85 9.22 -8.40
N VAL A 123 2.96 9.84 -7.64
CA VAL A 123 3.27 10.75 -6.55
C VAL A 123 2.46 10.40 -5.31
N ALA A 124 2.97 10.74 -4.12
CA ALA A 124 2.12 10.84 -2.95
C ALA A 124 1.41 12.20 -3.02
N ALA A 125 0.09 12.19 -3.17
CA ALA A 125 -0.69 13.41 -3.41
C ALA A 125 -0.50 14.46 -2.29
N ASP A 126 -0.52 15.74 -2.65
CA ASP A 126 -0.39 16.88 -1.71
C ASP A 126 -1.69 17.12 -0.92
N ILE A 127 -2.19 16.08 -0.26
CA ILE A 127 -3.33 16.11 0.66
C ILE A 127 -2.84 15.52 1.98
N PRO A 128 -2.53 16.34 3.00
CA PRO A 128 -1.77 15.89 4.18
C PRO A 128 -2.32 14.64 4.88
N TYR A 129 -3.64 14.56 5.03
CA TYR A 129 -4.32 13.43 5.69
C TYR A 129 -4.67 12.28 4.74
N ASP A 130 -4.60 12.47 3.42
CA ASP A 130 -5.02 11.50 2.40
C ASP A 130 -4.04 11.48 1.23
N ALA A 131 -2.74 11.35 1.55
CA ALA A 131 -1.61 11.34 0.62
C ALA A 131 -1.58 10.06 -0.23
N LEU A 132 -2.62 9.85 -1.04
CA LEU A 132 -2.79 8.70 -1.92
C LEU A 132 -1.65 8.58 -2.92
N LEU A 133 -1.31 7.34 -3.31
CA LEU A 133 -0.42 7.08 -4.44
C LEU A 133 -1.17 7.36 -5.75
N MET A 134 -0.95 8.54 -6.33
CA MET A 134 -1.76 9.08 -7.43
C MET A 134 -0.96 9.38 -8.70
N TYR A 135 -1.70 9.61 -9.78
CA TYR A 135 -1.20 10.12 -11.06
C TYR A 135 -2.15 11.21 -11.61
N GLU A 136 -1.65 12.05 -12.53
CA GLU A 136 -2.37 13.22 -13.08
C GLU A 136 -2.75 14.27 -12.00
N VAL A 137 -1.97 14.32 -10.91
CA VAL A 137 -2.09 15.29 -9.82
C VAL A 137 -0.71 15.78 -9.38
N ASN A 138 -0.67 16.86 -8.61
CA ASN A 138 0.54 17.29 -7.91
C ASN A 138 0.75 16.47 -6.63
N GLY A 139 2.01 16.24 -6.29
CA GLY A 139 2.39 15.49 -5.11
C GLY A 139 3.91 15.42 -4.96
N THR A 140 4.33 14.71 -3.92
CA THR A 140 5.75 14.42 -3.67
C THR A 140 6.20 13.15 -4.37
N GLU A 141 7.46 13.13 -4.81
CA GLU A 141 8.04 12.02 -5.55
C GLU A 141 8.12 10.74 -4.71
N ILE A 142 7.75 9.61 -5.29
CA ILE A 142 7.95 8.30 -4.67
C ILE A 142 9.41 7.85 -4.83
N GLN A 143 10.02 7.48 -3.71
CA GLN A 143 11.44 7.16 -3.59
C GLN A 143 11.68 5.73 -3.08
N PRO A 144 12.84 5.13 -3.40
CA PRO A 144 13.23 3.80 -2.93
C PRO A 144 13.85 3.83 -1.54
N TYR A 145 13.46 2.88 -0.69
CA TYR A 145 13.96 2.71 0.67
C TYR A 145 14.40 1.27 0.94
N SER A 146 15.46 1.13 1.73
CA SER A 146 15.79 -0.11 2.44
C SER A 146 15.09 -0.10 3.79
N HIS A 147 14.44 -1.21 4.16
CA HIS A 147 13.89 -1.39 5.50
C HIS A 147 14.85 -2.18 6.38
N TYR A 148 14.88 -1.84 7.67
CA TYR A 148 15.59 -2.58 8.70
C TYR A 148 14.64 -2.87 9.87
N ILE A 149 14.68 -4.11 10.35
CA ILE A 149 13.97 -4.53 11.56
C ILE A 149 15.03 -4.99 12.55
N ASN A 150 15.09 -4.34 13.72
CA ASN A 150 16.11 -4.62 14.74
C ASN A 150 17.55 -4.59 14.17
N GLY A 151 17.84 -3.62 13.29
CA GLY A 151 19.14 -3.48 12.63
C GLY A 151 19.42 -4.48 11.50
N THR A 152 18.51 -5.42 11.21
CA THR A 152 18.66 -6.38 10.11
C THR A 152 17.97 -5.86 8.86
N LYS A 153 18.71 -5.74 7.76
CA LYS A 153 18.16 -5.32 6.47
C LYS A 153 17.13 -6.34 5.96
N GLN A 154 15.95 -5.84 5.61
CA GLN A 154 14.89 -6.61 4.99
C GLN A 154 15.13 -6.70 3.47
N SER A 155 14.78 -7.84 2.89
CA SER A 155 14.99 -8.07 1.46
C SER A 155 14.01 -7.25 0.63
N GLY A 156 14.51 -6.63 -0.44
CA GLY A 156 13.72 -5.90 -1.44
C GLY A 156 13.88 -4.38 -1.36
N ILE A 157 13.17 -3.71 -2.25
CA ILE A 157 13.08 -2.25 -2.33
C ILE A 157 11.67 -1.87 -1.93
N PHE A 158 11.58 -1.03 -0.91
CA PHE A 158 10.31 -0.51 -0.39
C PHE A 158 10.11 0.90 -0.90
N LEU A 159 8.87 1.33 -1.01
CA LEU A 159 8.54 2.64 -1.53
C LEU A 159 7.97 3.54 -0.46
N GLY A 160 8.26 4.82 -0.60
CA GLY A 160 7.85 5.86 0.32
C GLY A 160 8.09 7.24 -0.26
N SER A 161 7.95 8.27 0.56
CA SER A 161 8.30 9.64 0.22
C SER A 161 8.73 10.36 1.49
N GLU A 162 9.67 11.30 1.37
CA GLU A 162 10.10 12.18 2.46
C GLU A 162 10.50 11.48 3.77
N GLY A 163 11.09 10.27 3.68
CA GLY A 163 11.51 9.46 4.82
C GLY A 163 10.43 8.57 5.43
N TYR A 164 9.18 8.64 4.94
CA TYR A 164 8.09 7.79 5.36
C TYR A 164 7.90 6.64 4.37
N THR A 165 7.69 5.43 4.88
CA THR A 165 7.48 4.23 4.04
C THR A 165 6.30 3.38 4.47
N THR A 166 5.63 3.74 5.56
CA THR A 166 4.41 3.06 6.00
C THR A 166 3.24 3.58 5.19
N TRP A 167 2.44 2.65 4.66
CA TRP A 167 1.24 2.95 3.90
C TRP A 167 0.01 2.54 4.69
N GLY A 168 -0.99 3.41 4.69
CA GLY A 168 -2.35 3.12 5.10
C GLY A 168 -3.12 2.56 3.90
N PHE A 169 -3.84 1.48 4.12
CA PHE A 169 -4.70 0.81 3.16
C PHE A 169 -6.14 1.03 3.60
N LYS A 170 -6.80 2.00 2.99
CA LYS A 170 -8.18 2.39 3.30
C LYS A 170 -9.12 1.57 2.42
N LYS A 171 -9.99 0.78 3.05
CA LYS A 171 -10.95 -0.08 2.33
C LYS A 171 -12.07 0.77 1.74
N ASP A 172 -12.36 0.57 0.46
CA ASP A 172 -13.54 1.12 -0.20
C ASP A 172 -14.18 0.06 -1.11
N THR A 173 -15.38 0.34 -1.62
CA THR A 173 -16.12 -0.54 -2.51
C THR A 173 -16.98 0.27 -3.48
N ASP A 174 -16.74 0.07 -4.77
CA ASP A 174 -17.58 0.62 -5.83
C ASP A 174 -18.20 -0.49 -6.71
N THR A 175 -19.13 -0.11 -7.58
CA THR A 175 -19.86 -1.05 -8.45
C THR A 175 -19.06 -1.53 -9.66
N GLU A 176 -18.02 -0.81 -10.08
CA GLU A 176 -17.21 -1.09 -11.27
C GLU A 176 -16.01 -1.99 -10.94
N GLN A 177 -15.25 -1.65 -9.89
CA GLN A 177 -14.03 -2.33 -9.43
C GLN A 177 -14.31 -3.36 -8.33
N GLY A 178 -15.43 -3.24 -7.62
CA GLY A 178 -15.71 -4.02 -6.41
C GLY A 178 -14.95 -3.46 -5.22
N THR A 179 -14.56 -4.33 -4.28
CA THR A 179 -13.83 -3.94 -3.08
C THR A 179 -12.33 -3.78 -3.37
N TYR A 180 -11.77 -2.66 -2.92
CA TYR A 180 -10.36 -2.33 -3.07
C TYR A 180 -9.82 -1.59 -1.84
N TRP A 181 -8.50 -1.45 -1.80
CA TRP A 181 -7.76 -0.82 -0.72
C TRP A 181 -6.87 0.27 -1.29
N GLU A 182 -7.24 1.52 -1.03
CA GLU A 182 -6.49 2.71 -1.45
C GLU A 182 -5.20 2.82 -0.63
N ALA A 183 -4.05 2.98 -1.30
CA ALA A 183 -2.78 3.16 -0.61
C ALA A 183 -2.51 4.66 -0.40
N ARG A 184 -2.48 5.11 0.86
CA ARG A 184 -2.02 6.46 1.25
C ARG A 184 -0.74 6.40 2.07
N LEU A 185 0.16 7.34 1.88
CA LEU A 185 1.38 7.42 2.65
C LEU A 185 1.08 7.95 4.07
N LEU A 186 1.55 7.25 5.10
CA LEU A 186 1.43 7.68 6.49
C LEU A 186 2.66 8.51 6.87
N GLY A 187 2.58 9.80 6.55
CA GLY A 187 3.60 10.80 6.84
C GLY A 187 3.29 11.71 8.04
N ALA A 188 3.97 12.85 8.09
CA ALA A 188 3.58 13.94 8.98
C ALA A 188 2.15 14.40 8.66
N ASP A 189 1.38 14.74 9.70
CA ASP A 189 0.01 15.24 9.59
C ASP A 189 -0.96 14.28 8.86
N SER A 190 -0.66 12.98 8.89
CA SER A 190 -1.47 11.92 8.28
C SER A 190 -2.62 11.43 9.17
N GLU A 191 -2.79 12.00 10.36
CA GLU A 191 -3.90 11.67 11.25
C GLU A 191 -5.25 12.01 10.59
N ASP A 192 -6.26 11.17 10.86
CA ASP A 192 -7.63 11.45 10.48
C ASP A 192 -8.06 12.80 11.10
N PRO A 193 -8.41 13.81 10.28
CA PRO A 193 -8.72 15.15 10.77
C PRO A 193 -9.98 15.18 11.65
N SER A 194 -10.83 14.16 11.57
CA SER A 194 -12.07 14.06 12.35
C SER A 194 -11.84 13.48 13.73
N THR A 195 -10.87 12.56 13.86
CA THR A 195 -10.66 11.79 15.10
C THR A 195 -9.31 12.03 15.76
N GLY A 196 -8.35 12.61 15.05
CA GLY A 196 -6.96 12.78 15.47
C GLY A 196 -6.20 11.46 15.61
N LYS A 197 -6.75 10.35 15.10
CA LYS A 197 -6.09 9.04 15.14
C LYS A 197 -5.17 8.89 13.93
N PRO A 198 -4.07 8.13 14.03
CA PRO A 198 -3.17 7.90 12.90
C PRO A 198 -3.84 7.24 11.67
N LEU A 199 -4.90 6.47 11.89
CA LEU A 199 -5.61 5.71 10.86
C LEU A 199 -7.09 6.09 10.82
N PHE A 200 -7.67 6.04 9.62
CA PHE A 200 -9.11 6.05 9.44
C PHE A 200 -9.76 4.78 9.99
N ASP A 201 -11.08 4.81 10.21
CA ASP A 201 -11.81 3.63 10.66
C ASP A 201 -11.73 2.50 9.62
N GLY A 202 -11.35 1.30 10.07
CA GLY A 202 -11.15 0.13 9.21
C GLY A 202 -9.91 0.16 8.31
N GLU A 203 -9.08 1.20 8.38
CA GLU A 203 -7.81 1.25 7.68
C GLU A 203 -6.76 0.37 8.35
N ILE A 204 -5.98 -0.33 7.53
CA ILE A 204 -4.87 -1.18 7.97
C ILE A 204 -3.54 -0.62 7.47
N THR A 205 -2.43 -1.00 8.09
CA THR A 205 -1.09 -0.53 7.71
C THR A 205 -0.29 -1.62 7.04
N GLY A 206 0.61 -1.26 6.14
CA GLY A 206 1.64 -2.15 5.63
C GLY A 206 2.70 -1.36 4.85
N PHE A 207 3.36 -2.03 3.92
CA PHE A 207 4.35 -1.40 3.04
C PHE A 207 4.08 -1.71 1.58
N LEU A 208 4.59 -0.87 0.69
CA LEU A 208 4.69 -1.17 -0.74
C LEU A 208 6.09 -1.63 -1.07
N LYS A 209 6.21 -2.77 -1.73
CA LYS A 209 7.48 -3.39 -2.11
C LYS A 209 7.50 -3.73 -3.60
N VAL A 210 8.62 -3.44 -4.25
CA VAL A 210 8.88 -3.81 -5.65
C VAL A 210 8.91 -5.33 -5.78
N TYR A 211 8.21 -5.86 -6.78
CA TYR A 211 8.06 -7.27 -7.06
C TYR A 211 8.08 -7.56 -8.56
N GLY A 212 8.70 -8.69 -8.94
CA GLY A 212 8.75 -9.17 -10.32
C GLY A 212 9.88 -8.52 -11.10
N SER A 213 10.80 -9.38 -11.57
CA SER A 213 11.85 -9.16 -12.56
C SER A 213 12.28 -10.53 -13.06
#